data_AF-A0A1H5P8S0-F1
#
_entry.id   AF-A0A1H5P8S0-F1
#
_cell.length_a   1.000
_cell.length_b   1.000
_cell.length_c   1.000
_cell.angle_alpha   90.00
_cell.angle_beta   90.00
_cell.angle_gamma   90.00
#
_symmetry.space_group_name_H-M   'P 1'
#
loop_
_entity.id
_entity.type
_entity.pdbx_description
1 polymer ?
#
loop_
_entity_poly.entity_id
_entity_poly.type
_entity_poly.pdbx_seq_one_letter_code
_entity_poly.pdbx_strand_id
1 'polypeptide(L)'
;MRRALSITVLSALAGLAHAQDTNPFDCTNFLQYGGNLDQTRATFVQSPETLAWNWFACLNQPAAAQSPNVVWETLKPSDQVYLPNGAAPQPYNQSVAPPAAVLTQAQAMGMNPNRTFHNLNATQQVDGLILEMGGQVPAAEQGQAVRFQLLMGEDTFNYIVQQKVYNVNGQAALTSDLDFPATAWELKAAWLWIGNDQSYQQQLASDGYYIAQAYYQQGTQYVVGYAALSGLHVINKLNPDWVWTTFENRNNGKYTVTNAIPPTPMTNSTGPTPAAQPVNSTFQAQYPTLAQYELIGVQSKTTPTLLANSQLESAFQSESSCFACHGTAAYSPKQGYFNFALNKDGGIVYPTAPLPDTDFVGYHKLDFVWSLKRAQWQR
;
A
#
# COMPACT_ATOMS: atom_id res chain seq x y z
N MET A 1 -27.58 67.36 26.02
CA MET A 1 -27.62 67.16 24.54
C MET A 1 -26.32 66.48 24.13
N ARG A 2 -26.30 65.15 24.07
CA ARG A 2 -26.12 64.35 22.84
C ARG A 2 -25.06 64.91 21.88
N ARG A 3 -23.88 64.29 21.87
CA ARG A 3 -23.09 64.06 20.66
C ARG A 3 -22.53 62.65 20.67
N ALA A 4 -22.85 61.93 19.60
CA ALA A 4 -22.39 60.59 19.30
C ALA A 4 -20.94 60.64 18.80
N LEU A 5 -20.15 59.62 19.14
CA LEU A 5 -18.98 59.20 18.41
C LEU A 5 -19.12 57.70 18.15
N SER A 6 -19.02 57.34 16.88
CA SER A 6 -19.25 56.00 16.34
C SER A 6 -18.24 54.99 16.88
N ILE A 7 -18.74 53.85 17.36
CA ILE A 7 -17.95 52.65 17.60
C ILE A 7 -17.99 51.84 16.29
N THR A 8 -16.91 51.92 15.53
CA THR A 8 -16.60 50.97 14.47
C THR A 8 -15.23 50.38 14.77
N VAL A 9 -15.07 49.09 14.46
CA VAL A 9 -13.86 48.24 14.65
C VAL A 9 -13.83 47.48 15.97
N LEU A 10 -14.56 46.36 15.99
CA LEU A 10 -14.09 45.11 16.61
C LEU A 10 -15.00 43.97 16.10
N SER A 11 -14.83 43.64 14.83
CA SER A 11 -15.41 42.45 14.21
C SER A 11 -14.38 41.83 13.30
N ALA A 12 -13.84 40.69 13.75
CA ALA A 12 -13.22 39.59 13.02
C ALA A 12 -12.01 39.07 13.80
N LEU A 13 -12.25 38.17 14.74
CA LEU A 13 -11.33 37.10 15.16
C LEU A 13 -12.10 36.18 16.14
N ALA A 14 -13.08 35.47 15.59
CA ALA A 14 -13.74 34.36 16.26
C ALA A 14 -14.15 33.33 15.19
N GLY A 15 -13.74 32.07 15.41
CA GLY A 15 -14.05 30.91 14.58
C GLY A 15 -12.99 30.68 13.49
N LEU A 16 -12.21 29.61 13.46
CA LEU A 16 -12.46 28.24 13.92
C LEU A 16 -11.15 27.64 14.46
N ALA A 17 -10.98 27.67 15.78
CA ALA A 17 -10.28 26.58 16.43
C ALA A 17 -11.29 25.43 16.48
N HIS A 18 -11.26 24.54 15.48
CA HIS A 18 -11.83 23.22 15.68
C HIS A 18 -10.99 22.57 16.77
N ALA A 19 -11.50 22.61 18.01
CA ALA A 19 -11.08 21.70 19.05
C ALA A 19 -11.13 20.30 18.44
N GLN A 20 -9.95 19.71 18.22
CA GLN A 20 -9.82 18.33 17.84
C GLN A 20 -10.55 17.51 18.89
N ASP A 21 -11.65 16.88 18.50
CA ASP A 21 -12.25 15.83 19.30
C ASP A 21 -11.15 14.85 19.66
N THR A 22 -10.84 14.77 20.94
CA THR A 22 -9.81 13.90 21.53
C THR A 22 -10.27 12.45 21.63
N ASN A 23 -11.39 12.11 20.98
CA ASN A 23 -11.85 10.74 20.90
C ASN A 23 -11.01 9.99 19.86
N PRO A 24 -10.25 8.96 20.26
CA PRO A 24 -9.54 8.12 19.30
C PRO A 24 -10.57 7.52 18.33
N PHE A 25 -10.22 7.53 17.04
CA PHE A 25 -11.03 6.92 16.01
C PHE A 25 -11.33 5.46 16.37
N ASP A 26 -12.59 5.04 16.21
CA ASP A 26 -13.00 3.67 16.52
C ASP A 26 -12.51 2.71 15.44
N CYS A 27 -11.52 1.89 15.78
CA CYS A 27 -11.00 0.86 14.89
C CYS A 27 -11.88 -0.40 14.84
N THR A 28 -12.99 -0.47 15.58
CA THR A 28 -13.89 -1.62 15.55
C THR A 28 -14.50 -1.77 14.15
N ASN A 29 -14.26 -2.91 13.50
CA ASN A 29 -14.78 -3.23 12.16
C ASN A 29 -14.48 -2.16 11.11
N PHE A 30 -13.34 -1.46 11.19
CA PHE A 30 -13.03 -0.36 10.27
C PHE A 30 -12.88 -0.83 8.81
N LEU A 31 -12.48 -2.08 8.58
CA LEU A 31 -12.45 -2.70 7.24
C LEU A 31 -13.86 -2.83 6.63
N GLN A 32 -14.90 -2.90 7.47
CA GLN A 32 -16.31 -2.85 7.10
C GLN A 32 -16.92 -1.46 7.36
N TYR A 33 -16.09 -0.41 7.49
CA TYR A 33 -16.51 0.97 7.71
C TYR A 33 -17.42 1.16 8.94
N GLY A 34 -17.16 0.41 10.01
CA GLY A 34 -17.96 0.44 11.23
C GLY A 34 -19.41 -0.01 11.04
N GLY A 35 -19.73 -0.67 9.91
CA GLY A 35 -21.09 -1.03 9.53
C GLY A 35 -21.94 0.13 8.99
N ASN A 36 -21.35 1.32 8.80
CA ASN A 36 -22.05 2.50 8.27
C ASN A 36 -21.25 3.15 7.14
N LEU A 37 -21.42 2.61 5.94
CA LEU A 37 -20.73 3.06 4.73
C LEU A 37 -21.02 4.54 4.41
N ASP A 38 -22.27 4.98 4.51
CA ASP A 38 -22.66 6.35 4.15
C ASP A 38 -22.13 7.38 5.14
N GLN A 39 -22.10 7.06 6.44
CA GLN A 39 -21.43 7.90 7.43
C GLN A 39 -19.93 8.00 7.14
N THR A 40 -19.28 6.89 6.80
CA THR A 40 -17.85 6.88 6.49
C THR A 40 -17.55 7.69 5.23
N ARG A 41 -18.41 7.62 4.20
CA ARG A 41 -18.33 8.50 3.02
C ARG A 41 -18.50 9.97 3.37
N ALA A 42 -19.45 10.30 4.25
CA ALA A 42 -19.63 11.67 4.71
C ALA A 42 -18.40 12.19 5.46
N THR A 43 -17.78 11.37 6.31
CA THR A 43 -16.50 11.69 6.98
C THR A 43 -15.36 11.83 5.97
N PHE A 44 -15.27 10.94 4.98
CA PHE A 44 -14.25 11.02 3.93
C PHE A 44 -14.34 12.32 3.13
N VAL A 45 -15.55 12.78 2.78
CA VAL A 45 -15.74 14.07 2.08
C VAL A 45 -15.26 15.25 2.91
N GLN A 46 -15.35 15.19 4.23
CA GLN A 46 -14.90 16.27 5.12
C GLN A 46 -13.37 16.35 5.21
N SER A 47 -12.69 15.21 5.35
CA SER A 47 -11.22 15.15 5.36
C SER A 47 -10.73 13.76 4.94
N PRO A 48 -10.41 13.57 3.64
CA PRO A 48 -9.84 12.33 3.13
C PRO A 48 -8.55 11.93 3.87
N GLU A 49 -7.69 12.91 4.15
CA GLU A 49 -6.39 12.71 4.77
C GLU A 49 -6.50 12.28 6.23
N THR A 50 -7.44 12.85 6.99
CA THR A 50 -7.70 12.44 8.37
C THR A 50 -8.22 11.01 8.42
N LEU A 51 -9.14 10.64 7.52
CA LEU A 51 -9.66 9.28 7.48
C LEU A 51 -8.60 8.26 7.01
N ALA A 52 -7.77 8.64 6.03
CA ALA A 52 -6.63 7.82 5.61
C ALA A 52 -5.65 7.53 6.76
N TRP A 53 -5.33 8.55 7.56
CA TRP A 53 -4.49 8.39 8.74
C TRP A 53 -5.14 7.55 9.83
N ASN A 54 -6.44 7.71 10.07
CA ASN A 54 -7.20 6.84 10.98
C ASN A 54 -7.12 5.37 10.55
N TRP A 55 -7.30 5.08 9.26
CA TRP A 55 -7.14 3.73 8.74
C TRP A 55 -5.72 3.21 8.89
N PHE A 56 -4.70 4.03 8.61
CA PHE A 56 -3.30 3.64 8.79
C PHE A 56 -2.97 3.35 10.26
N ALA A 57 -3.50 4.15 11.19
CA ALA A 57 -3.38 3.89 12.62
C ALA A 57 -4.06 2.58 13.02
N CYS A 58 -5.28 2.30 12.54
CA CYS A 58 -6.00 1.06 12.81
C CYS A 58 -5.30 -0.17 12.23
N LEU A 59 -4.77 -0.08 11.00
CA LEU A 59 -3.99 -1.14 10.36
C LEU A 59 -2.75 -1.53 11.18
N ASN A 60 -2.16 -0.57 11.91
CA ASN A 60 -0.97 -0.78 12.73
C ASN A 60 -1.29 -1.01 14.22
N GLN A 61 -2.55 -1.16 14.62
CA GLN A 61 -2.91 -1.63 15.96
C GLN A 61 -2.63 -3.13 16.11
N PRO A 62 -2.40 -3.64 17.34
CA PRO A 62 -2.37 -5.09 17.58
C PRO A 62 -3.64 -5.76 17.05
N ALA A 63 -3.50 -6.87 16.32
CA ALA A 63 -4.64 -7.55 15.69
C ALA A 63 -5.66 -8.13 16.67
N ALA A 64 -5.21 -8.43 17.89
CA ALA A 64 -6.03 -8.86 19.02
C ALA A 64 -5.26 -8.57 20.31
N ALA A 65 -5.94 -8.68 21.46
CA ALA A 65 -5.27 -8.62 22.75
C ALA A 65 -4.12 -9.64 22.80
N GLN A 66 -2.91 -9.17 23.12
CA GLN A 66 -1.67 -9.98 23.18
C GLN A 66 -1.20 -10.57 21.83
N SER A 67 -1.80 -10.17 20.70
CA SER A 67 -1.29 -10.56 19.38
C SER A 67 0.11 -9.97 19.15
N PRO A 68 1.09 -10.77 18.68
CA PRO A 68 2.39 -10.25 18.25
C PRO A 68 2.33 -9.57 16.88
N ASN A 69 1.20 -9.72 16.17
CA ASN A 69 0.95 -9.16 14.85
C ASN A 69 0.05 -7.92 14.94
N VAL A 70 0.26 -6.97 14.04
CA VAL A 70 -0.68 -5.87 13.80
C VAL A 70 -1.76 -6.26 12.79
N VAL A 71 -2.84 -5.48 12.70
CA VAL A 71 -4.02 -5.81 11.88
C VAL A 71 -3.64 -6.10 10.43
N TRP A 72 -2.83 -5.27 9.78
CA TRP A 72 -2.52 -5.48 8.36
C TRP A 72 -1.71 -6.76 8.10
N GLU A 73 -0.93 -7.24 9.08
CA GLU A 73 -0.16 -8.48 8.97
C GLU A 73 -1.03 -9.74 9.00
N THR A 74 -2.32 -9.64 9.35
CA THR A 74 -3.27 -10.76 9.33
C THR A 74 -4.01 -10.89 8.00
N LEU A 75 -3.86 -9.91 7.12
CA LEU A 75 -4.51 -9.92 5.80
C LEU A 75 -3.88 -10.98 4.90
N LYS A 76 -4.70 -11.56 4.01
CA LYS A 76 -4.27 -12.68 3.15
C LYS A 76 -3.23 -12.22 2.15
N PRO A 77 -2.01 -12.76 2.15
CA PRO A 77 -0.99 -12.37 1.19
C PRO A 77 -1.27 -13.00 -0.18
N SER A 78 -0.98 -12.26 -1.25
CA SER A 78 -1.35 -12.64 -2.62
C SER A 78 -0.72 -13.96 -3.10
N ASP A 79 0.42 -14.38 -2.55
CA ASP A 79 1.07 -15.66 -2.84
C ASP A 79 0.32 -16.88 -2.25
N GLN A 80 -0.64 -16.64 -1.34
CA GLN A 80 -1.58 -17.65 -0.85
C GLN A 80 -2.95 -17.58 -1.57
N VAL A 81 -3.10 -16.69 -2.54
CA VAL A 81 -4.31 -16.53 -3.35
C VAL A 81 -4.08 -17.03 -4.78
N TYR A 82 -3.00 -16.53 -5.39
CA TYR A 82 -2.62 -16.85 -6.77
C TYR A 82 -1.61 -18.00 -6.77
N LEU A 83 -2.13 -19.21 -6.60
CA LEU A 83 -1.32 -20.40 -6.38
C LEU A 83 -0.70 -20.97 -7.67
N PRO A 84 0.40 -21.74 -7.55
CA PRO A 84 0.94 -22.53 -8.66
C PRO A 84 -0.12 -23.36 -9.37
N ASN A 85 -0.02 -23.46 -10.70
CA ASN A 85 -0.97 -24.18 -11.56
C ASN A 85 -2.43 -23.71 -11.39
N GLY A 86 -2.66 -22.44 -11.03
CA GLY A 86 -4.00 -21.86 -10.91
C GLY A 86 -4.89 -22.56 -9.88
N ALA A 87 -4.29 -23.22 -8.88
CA ALA A 87 -5.04 -23.95 -7.87
C ALA A 87 -5.92 -23.02 -7.01
N ALA A 88 -7.03 -23.56 -6.51
CA ALA A 88 -7.91 -22.82 -5.61
C ALA A 88 -7.20 -22.53 -4.28
N PRO A 89 -7.28 -21.30 -3.74
CA PRO A 89 -6.67 -20.97 -2.48
C PRO A 89 -7.41 -21.59 -1.29
N GLN A 90 -6.71 -21.75 -0.16
CA GLN A 90 -7.34 -22.12 1.11
C GLN A 90 -8.21 -20.97 1.63
N PRO A 91 -9.23 -21.24 2.47
CA PRO A 91 -10.09 -20.22 3.08
C PRO A 91 -9.32 -19.04 3.68
N TYR A 92 -9.96 -17.88 3.78
CA TYR A 92 -9.31 -16.63 4.19
C TYR A 92 -8.53 -16.78 5.51
N ASN A 93 -9.21 -17.30 6.54
CA ASN A 93 -8.69 -17.50 7.89
C ASN A 93 -7.69 -18.66 8.02
N GLN A 94 -7.40 -19.40 6.94
CA GLN A 94 -6.36 -20.43 6.92
C GLN A 94 -5.08 -19.87 6.32
N SER A 95 -4.20 -19.39 7.21
CA SER A 95 -2.84 -19.00 6.84
C SER A 95 -2.00 -20.23 6.51
N VAL A 96 -1.30 -20.19 5.39
CA VAL A 96 -0.28 -21.20 5.07
C VAL A 96 0.95 -20.94 5.94
N ALA A 97 1.38 -21.96 6.68
CA ALA A 97 2.59 -21.87 7.49
C ALA A 97 3.83 -21.62 6.60
N PRO A 98 4.83 -20.87 7.09
CA PRO A 98 6.11 -20.76 6.39
C PRO A 98 6.72 -22.14 6.13
N PRO A 99 7.53 -22.30 5.06
CA PRO A 99 8.24 -23.55 4.81
C PRO A 99 9.02 -24.04 6.04
N ALA A 100 9.08 -25.35 6.28
CA ALA A 100 9.76 -25.91 7.46
C ALA A 100 11.23 -25.47 7.56
N ALA A 101 11.90 -25.31 6.41
CA ALA A 101 13.27 -24.78 6.35
C ALA A 101 13.36 -23.33 6.85
N VAL A 102 12.35 -22.49 6.58
CA VAL A 102 12.27 -21.11 7.10
C VAL A 102 12.12 -21.14 8.61
N LEU A 103 11.20 -21.95 9.14
CA LEU A 103 10.98 -22.07 10.58
C LEU A 103 12.21 -22.59 11.33
N THR A 104 12.93 -23.55 10.73
CA THR A 104 14.18 -24.09 11.30
C THR A 104 15.27 -23.01 11.38
N GLN A 105 15.47 -22.24 10.30
CA GLN A 105 16.43 -21.13 10.30
C GLN A 105 16.02 -20.03 11.30
N ALA A 106 14.74 -19.67 11.32
CA ALA A 106 14.20 -18.65 12.22
C ALA A 106 14.43 -19.01 13.70
N GLN A 107 14.18 -20.27 14.07
CA GLN A 107 14.45 -20.78 15.42
C GLN A 107 15.94 -20.67 15.78
N ALA A 108 16.84 -21.03 14.86
CA ALA A 108 18.28 -20.89 15.07
C ALA A 108 18.73 -19.43 15.24
N MET A 109 17.98 -18.48 14.68
CA MET A 109 18.19 -17.03 14.84
C MET A 109 17.47 -16.42 16.06
N GLY A 110 16.74 -17.22 16.85
CA GLY A 110 15.99 -16.73 18.02
C GLY A 110 14.74 -15.91 17.67
N MET A 111 14.21 -16.05 16.46
CA MET A 111 12.98 -15.39 16.01
C MET A 111 11.73 -16.00 16.68
N ASN A 112 10.66 -15.23 16.77
CA ASN A 112 9.38 -15.67 17.34
C ASN A 112 8.57 -16.45 16.30
N PRO A 113 8.39 -17.78 16.44
CA PRO A 113 7.62 -18.59 15.49
C PRO A 113 6.12 -18.27 15.48
N ASN A 114 5.61 -17.58 16.51
CA ASN A 114 4.20 -17.20 16.61
C ASN A 114 3.89 -15.84 15.95
N ARG A 115 4.90 -15.13 15.45
CA ARG A 115 4.73 -13.88 14.68
C ARG A 115 4.70 -14.19 13.19
N THR A 116 3.94 -13.42 12.43
CA THR A 116 3.88 -13.54 10.96
C THR A 116 5.28 -13.44 10.35
N PHE A 117 5.55 -14.32 9.39
CA PHE A 117 6.72 -14.25 8.52
C PHE A 117 6.28 -13.78 7.14
N HIS A 118 6.74 -12.61 6.73
CA HIS A 118 6.39 -12.04 5.43
C HIS A 118 7.19 -12.70 4.30
N ASN A 119 6.49 -13.21 3.29
CA ASN A 119 7.09 -13.74 2.08
C ASN A 119 7.39 -12.60 1.09
N LEU A 120 8.66 -12.20 1.00
CA LEU A 120 9.12 -11.02 0.26
C LEU A 120 9.75 -11.38 -1.09
N ASN A 121 9.06 -12.21 -1.87
CA ASN A 121 9.56 -12.76 -3.13
C ASN A 121 9.51 -11.77 -4.33
N ALA A 122 8.87 -10.61 -4.20
CA ALA A 122 8.80 -9.63 -5.29
C ALA A 122 9.84 -8.52 -5.11
N THR A 123 10.55 -8.17 -6.18
CA THR A 123 11.59 -7.12 -6.21
C THR A 123 11.40 -6.11 -7.33
N GLN A 124 10.48 -6.39 -8.26
CA GLN A 124 10.20 -5.53 -9.40
C GLN A 124 8.98 -4.67 -9.13
N GLN A 125 9.09 -3.41 -9.54
CA GLN A 125 7.96 -2.50 -9.64
C GLN A 125 7.22 -2.74 -10.96
N VAL A 126 6.14 -2.01 -11.18
CA VAL A 126 5.26 -2.28 -12.31
C VAL A 126 5.86 -1.84 -13.65
N ASP A 127 6.78 -0.87 -13.62
CA ASP A 127 7.63 -0.47 -14.75
C ASP A 127 8.69 -1.53 -15.13
N GLY A 128 8.81 -2.61 -14.34
CA GLY A 128 9.82 -3.65 -14.50
C GLY A 128 11.19 -3.30 -13.91
N LEU A 129 11.33 -2.12 -13.31
CA LEU A 129 12.58 -1.66 -12.71
C LEU A 129 12.68 -2.08 -11.23
N ILE A 130 13.92 -2.18 -10.79
CA ILE A 130 14.28 -2.50 -9.41
C ILE A 130 14.69 -1.19 -8.73
N LEU A 131 14.17 -0.96 -7.53
CA LEU A 131 14.70 0.05 -6.62
C LEU A 131 15.79 -0.60 -5.77
N GLU A 132 16.97 0.00 -5.74
CA GLU A 132 18.12 -0.50 -5.01
C GLU A 132 18.23 0.14 -3.62
N MET A 133 18.63 -0.69 -2.66
CA MET A 133 19.11 -0.25 -1.36
C MET A 133 20.51 0.35 -1.49
N GLY A 134 20.77 1.44 -0.77
CA GLY A 134 22.03 2.18 -0.84
C GLY A 134 22.14 3.24 0.24
N GLY A 135 23.23 4.03 0.24
CA GLY A 135 23.47 5.03 1.28
C GLY A 135 23.92 4.40 2.59
N GLN A 136 23.13 4.52 3.65
CA GLN A 136 23.46 4.10 5.02
C GLN A 136 23.21 2.60 5.30
N VAL A 137 23.09 1.79 4.27
CA VAL A 137 22.95 0.32 4.41
C VAL A 137 24.33 -0.34 4.62
N PRO A 138 24.39 -1.50 5.30
CA PRO A 138 25.61 -2.30 5.38
C PRO A 138 26.15 -2.65 3.98
N ALA A 139 27.46 -2.88 3.87
CA ALA A 139 28.09 -3.20 2.59
C ALA A 139 27.50 -4.45 1.90
N ALA A 140 27.02 -5.43 2.68
CA ALA A 140 26.35 -6.62 2.16
C ALA A 140 24.98 -6.33 1.52
N GLU A 141 24.35 -5.23 1.90
CA GLU A 141 23.00 -4.84 1.47
C GLU A 141 23.03 -3.74 0.38
N GLN A 142 24.19 -3.16 0.06
CA GLN A 142 24.31 -2.20 -1.04
C GLN A 142 23.97 -2.86 -2.39
N GLY A 143 23.11 -2.21 -3.17
CA GLY A 143 22.65 -2.70 -4.47
C GLY A 143 21.62 -3.84 -4.39
N GLN A 144 21.26 -4.30 -3.19
CA GLN A 144 20.17 -5.27 -3.04
C GLN A 144 18.82 -4.61 -3.31
N ALA A 145 17.88 -5.38 -3.85
CA ALA A 145 16.56 -4.87 -4.19
C ALA A 145 15.71 -4.56 -2.96
N VAL A 146 14.99 -3.43 -2.98
CA VAL A 146 13.78 -3.23 -2.17
C VAL A 146 12.76 -4.30 -2.55
N ARG A 147 12.09 -4.86 -1.54
CA ARG A 147 11.15 -5.97 -1.72
C ARG A 147 9.70 -5.53 -1.54
N PHE A 148 8.78 -6.24 -2.19
CA PHE A 148 7.37 -5.90 -2.19
C PHE A 148 6.49 -7.07 -1.75
N GLN A 149 5.37 -6.76 -1.12
CA GLN A 149 4.33 -7.72 -0.77
C GLN A 149 2.95 -7.14 -1.03
N LEU A 150 2.03 -7.95 -1.54
CA LEU A 150 0.62 -7.61 -1.69
C LEU A 150 -0.22 -8.41 -0.71
N LEU A 151 -1.17 -7.76 -0.05
CA LEU A 151 -2.10 -8.36 0.92
C LEU A 151 -3.52 -7.87 0.67
N MET A 152 -4.53 -8.69 0.98
CA MET A 152 -5.93 -8.36 0.72
C MET A 152 -6.86 -8.66 1.90
N GLY A 153 -7.91 -7.84 2.01
CA GLY A 153 -9.02 -8.02 2.94
C GLY A 153 -9.88 -9.24 2.62
N GLU A 154 -10.67 -9.65 3.61
CA GLU A 154 -11.53 -10.83 3.52
C GLU A 154 -12.56 -10.70 2.39
N ASP A 155 -13.20 -9.55 2.24
CA ASP A 155 -14.21 -9.35 1.21
C ASP A 155 -13.62 -9.29 -0.20
N THR A 156 -12.39 -8.78 -0.36
CA THR A 156 -11.63 -8.86 -1.61
C THR A 156 -11.35 -10.32 -1.97
N PHE A 157 -10.85 -11.11 -1.01
CA PHE A 157 -10.56 -12.53 -1.20
C PHE A 157 -11.83 -13.33 -1.52
N ASN A 158 -12.90 -13.13 -0.76
CA ASN A 158 -14.15 -13.84 -0.92
C ASN A 158 -14.74 -13.57 -2.31
N TYR A 159 -14.69 -12.33 -2.78
CA TYR A 159 -15.14 -11.97 -4.12
C TYR A 159 -14.28 -12.67 -5.21
N ILE A 160 -12.95 -12.66 -5.06
CA ILE A 160 -12.03 -13.37 -5.99
C ILE A 160 -12.36 -14.86 -6.08
N VAL A 161 -12.61 -15.52 -4.95
CA VAL A 161 -12.95 -16.94 -4.90
C VAL A 161 -14.35 -17.20 -5.47
N GLN A 162 -15.33 -16.38 -5.11
CA GLN A 162 -16.71 -16.49 -5.59
C GLN A 162 -16.80 -16.34 -7.11
N GLN A 163 -16.11 -15.34 -7.68
CA GLN A 163 -16.04 -15.12 -9.12
C GLN A 163 -15.07 -16.08 -9.82
N LYS A 164 -14.35 -16.92 -9.06
CA LYS A 164 -13.34 -17.88 -9.55
C LYS A 164 -12.18 -17.23 -10.32
N VAL A 165 -11.89 -15.96 -10.06
CA VAL A 165 -10.84 -15.19 -10.77
C VAL A 165 -9.45 -15.29 -10.15
N TYR A 166 -9.25 -16.18 -9.17
CA TYR A 166 -7.94 -16.52 -8.58
C TYR A 166 -6.98 -17.20 -9.58
N ASN A 167 -7.47 -17.65 -10.74
CA ASN A 167 -6.67 -18.19 -11.83
C ASN A 167 -7.06 -17.54 -13.18
N VAL A 168 -6.18 -17.68 -14.17
CA VAL A 168 -6.38 -17.03 -15.48
C VAL A 168 -7.56 -17.65 -16.24
N ASN A 169 -7.85 -18.94 -16.04
CA ASN A 169 -9.01 -19.60 -16.67
C ASN A 169 -10.32 -18.94 -16.26
N GLY A 170 -10.47 -18.58 -14.98
CA GLY A 170 -11.64 -17.86 -14.49
C GLY A 170 -11.73 -16.44 -15.04
N GLN A 171 -10.60 -15.73 -15.13
CA GLN A 171 -10.55 -14.39 -15.74
C GLN A 171 -10.88 -14.43 -17.24
N ALA A 172 -10.45 -15.48 -17.95
CA ALA A 172 -10.77 -15.70 -19.37
C ALA A 172 -12.23 -16.10 -19.62
N ALA A 173 -12.93 -16.56 -18.58
CA ALA A 173 -14.35 -16.91 -18.64
C ALA A 173 -15.29 -15.75 -18.26
N LEU A 174 -14.75 -14.56 -17.93
CA LEU A 174 -15.56 -13.39 -17.64
C LEU A 174 -16.45 -13.02 -18.83
N THR A 175 -17.69 -12.64 -18.52
CA THR A 175 -18.68 -12.14 -19.49
C THR A 175 -19.01 -10.66 -19.27
N SER A 176 -18.53 -10.10 -18.17
CA SER A 176 -18.73 -8.73 -17.74
C SER A 176 -17.54 -8.27 -16.90
N ASP A 177 -17.47 -6.96 -16.68
CA ASP A 177 -16.52 -6.36 -15.76
C ASP A 177 -16.74 -6.88 -14.33
N LEU A 178 -15.66 -6.91 -13.55
CA LEU A 178 -15.73 -7.18 -12.12
C LEU A 178 -16.15 -5.92 -11.37
N ASP A 179 -16.98 -6.12 -10.34
CA ASP A 179 -17.44 -5.09 -9.42
C ASP A 179 -17.24 -5.58 -7.98
N PHE A 180 -16.08 -5.30 -7.39
CA PHE A 180 -15.77 -5.74 -6.03
C PHE A 180 -16.75 -5.14 -5.00
N PRO A 181 -16.96 -5.77 -3.83
CA PRO A 181 -17.81 -5.21 -2.78
C PRO A 181 -17.23 -3.91 -2.23
N ALA A 182 -18.09 -3.03 -1.69
CA ALA A 182 -17.67 -1.75 -1.12
C ALA A 182 -16.60 -1.92 -0.02
N THR A 183 -16.65 -3.01 0.74
CA THR A 183 -15.72 -3.36 1.81
C THR A 183 -14.46 -4.09 1.30
N ALA A 184 -14.14 -4.01 0.00
CA ALA A 184 -12.90 -4.54 -0.54
C ALA A 184 -11.71 -3.64 -0.16
N TRP A 185 -10.62 -4.28 0.28
CA TRP A 185 -9.33 -3.66 0.61
C TRP A 185 -8.17 -4.46 0.01
N GLU A 186 -7.13 -3.76 -0.44
CA GLU A 186 -5.84 -4.33 -0.82
C GLU A 186 -4.70 -3.40 -0.37
N LEU A 187 -3.55 -3.98 -0.07
CA LEU A 187 -2.34 -3.27 0.31
C LEU A 187 -1.15 -3.72 -0.51
N LYS A 188 -0.22 -2.80 -0.73
CA LYS A 188 1.11 -3.08 -1.26
C LYS A 188 2.16 -2.49 -0.31
N ALA A 189 2.96 -3.35 0.30
CA ALA A 189 4.04 -2.96 1.20
C ALA A 189 5.40 -3.01 0.46
N ALA A 190 6.27 -2.04 0.77
CA ALA A 190 7.69 -2.01 0.37
C ALA A 190 8.59 -2.23 1.59
N TRP A 191 9.71 -2.92 1.38
CA TRP A 191 10.55 -3.44 2.45
C TRP A 191 12.04 -3.26 2.17
N LEU A 192 12.76 -2.70 3.14
CA LEU A 192 14.22 -2.77 3.20
C LEU A 192 14.62 -4.09 3.86
N TRP A 193 15.46 -4.88 3.19
CA TRP A 193 15.95 -6.13 3.76
C TRP A 193 17.05 -5.86 4.79
N ILE A 194 16.96 -6.51 5.95
CA ILE A 194 17.92 -6.35 7.06
C ILE A 194 18.77 -7.62 7.24
N GLY A 195 18.20 -8.79 6.92
CA GLY A 195 18.83 -10.06 7.25
C GLY A 195 18.83 -10.29 8.77
N ASN A 196 19.97 -10.68 9.33
CA ASN A 196 20.13 -10.90 10.77
C ASN A 196 21.16 -9.95 11.42
N ASP A 197 21.41 -8.80 10.79
CA ASP A 197 22.30 -7.77 11.35
C ASP A 197 21.59 -6.98 12.45
N GLN A 198 21.93 -7.26 13.70
CA GLN A 198 21.30 -6.62 14.86
C GLN A 198 21.58 -5.11 14.93
N SER A 199 22.74 -4.66 14.47
CA SER A 199 23.11 -3.24 14.48
C SER A 199 22.30 -2.46 13.46
N TYR A 200 22.16 -3.01 12.25
CA TYR A 200 21.35 -2.40 11.20
C TYR A 200 19.84 -2.44 11.55
N GLN A 201 19.38 -3.53 12.16
CA GLN A 201 18.02 -3.62 12.69
C GLN A 201 17.73 -2.51 13.72
N GLN A 202 18.65 -2.28 14.67
CA GLN A 202 18.53 -1.23 15.68
C GLN A 202 18.58 0.17 15.06
N GLN A 203 19.42 0.37 14.03
CA GLN A 203 19.49 1.64 13.30
C GLN A 203 18.14 1.96 12.64
N LEU A 204 17.55 1.02 11.90
CA LEU A 204 16.25 1.23 11.26
C LEU A 204 15.12 1.39 12.29
N ALA A 205 15.14 0.62 13.38
CA ALA A 205 14.17 0.82 14.46
C ALA A 205 14.29 2.23 15.09
N SER A 206 15.51 2.75 15.25
CA SER A 206 15.77 4.10 15.78
C SER A 206 15.35 5.20 14.80
N ASP A 207 15.44 4.93 13.50
CA ASP A 207 14.87 5.77 12.44
C ASP A 207 13.34 5.59 12.29
N GLY A 208 12.71 4.84 13.20
CA GLY A 208 11.26 4.71 13.33
C GLY A 208 10.61 3.81 12.28
N TYR A 209 11.35 2.87 11.69
CA TYR A 209 10.78 1.85 10.84
C TYR A 209 10.08 0.76 11.66
N TYR A 210 8.95 0.28 11.17
CA TYR A 210 8.34 -0.95 11.64
C TYR A 210 9.15 -2.16 11.15
N ILE A 211 9.62 -2.98 12.10
CA ILE A 211 10.45 -4.16 11.81
C ILE A 211 9.61 -5.44 11.91
N ALA A 212 9.66 -6.26 10.86
CA ALA A 212 8.96 -7.53 10.76
C ALA A 212 9.93 -8.69 10.48
N GLN A 213 9.50 -9.91 10.79
CA GLN A 213 10.21 -11.13 10.39
C GLN A 213 9.81 -11.48 8.96
N ALA A 214 10.78 -11.89 8.16
CA ALA A 214 10.57 -12.10 6.74
C ALA A 214 11.45 -13.22 6.20
N TYR A 215 11.06 -13.69 5.02
CA TYR A 215 11.87 -14.58 4.22
C TYR A 215 11.63 -14.33 2.74
N TYR A 216 12.55 -14.80 1.91
CA TYR A 216 12.33 -14.93 0.48
C TYR A 216 13.10 -16.12 -0.06
N GLN A 217 12.71 -16.59 -1.24
CA GLN A 217 13.37 -17.68 -1.92
C GLN A 217 14.51 -17.16 -2.81
N GLN A 218 15.69 -17.77 -2.69
CA GLN A 218 16.85 -17.54 -3.55
C GLN A 218 17.28 -18.87 -4.16
N GLY A 219 16.95 -19.08 -5.44
CA GLY A 219 17.13 -20.38 -6.08
C GLY A 219 16.30 -21.46 -5.39
N THR A 220 16.94 -22.49 -4.86
CA THR A 220 16.29 -23.58 -4.12
C THR A 220 16.32 -23.38 -2.60
N GLN A 221 16.95 -22.32 -2.11
CA GLN A 221 17.11 -22.03 -0.69
C GLN A 221 16.19 -20.88 -0.24
N TYR A 222 15.96 -20.79 1.06
CA TYR A 222 15.32 -19.65 1.68
C TYR A 222 16.35 -18.80 2.41
N VAL A 223 16.21 -17.48 2.27
CA VAL A 223 16.90 -16.48 3.08
C VAL A 223 15.90 -15.99 4.13
N VAL A 224 16.28 -16.08 5.40
CA VAL A 224 15.45 -15.73 6.55
C VAL A 224 16.09 -14.58 7.32
N GLY A 225 15.29 -13.63 7.77
CA GLY A 225 15.79 -12.39 8.37
C GLY A 225 14.67 -11.46 8.84
N TYR A 226 15.05 -10.21 9.07
CA TYR A 226 14.16 -9.10 9.33
C TYR A 226 14.05 -8.19 8.10
N ALA A 227 12.99 -7.42 8.06
CA ALA A 227 12.77 -6.37 7.08
C ALA A 227 12.10 -5.16 7.73
N ALA A 228 12.36 -3.97 7.19
CA ALA A 228 11.77 -2.71 7.63
C ALA A 228 10.75 -2.20 6.61
N LEU A 229 9.54 -1.86 7.06
CA LEU A 229 8.48 -1.33 6.20
C LEU A 229 8.84 0.09 5.72
N SER A 230 9.20 0.27 4.46
CA SER A 230 9.57 1.58 3.90
C SER A 230 8.41 2.33 3.26
N GLY A 231 7.38 1.62 2.81
CA GLY A 231 6.18 2.23 2.22
C GLY A 231 4.98 1.30 2.25
N LEU A 232 3.78 1.89 2.26
CA LEU A 232 2.52 1.16 2.25
C LEU A 232 1.48 1.90 1.39
N HIS A 233 1.04 1.23 0.32
CA HIS A 233 -0.21 1.56 -0.35
C HIS A 233 -1.37 0.88 0.34
N VAL A 234 -2.45 1.63 0.49
CA VAL A 234 -3.75 1.11 0.91
C VAL A 234 -4.78 1.58 -0.09
N ILE A 235 -5.46 0.62 -0.71
CA ILE A 235 -6.56 0.86 -1.63
C ILE A 235 -7.83 0.19 -1.08
N ASN A 236 -8.95 0.90 -1.11
CA ASN A 236 -10.25 0.36 -0.68
C ASN A 236 -11.42 0.91 -1.48
N LYS A 237 -12.53 0.16 -1.52
CA LYS A 237 -13.70 0.49 -2.33
C LYS A 237 -14.77 1.28 -1.57
N LEU A 238 -14.34 2.24 -0.75
CA LEU A 238 -15.27 3.15 -0.06
C LEU A 238 -16.20 3.85 -1.06
N ASN A 239 -15.64 4.26 -2.19
CA ASN A 239 -16.37 4.83 -3.32
C ASN A 239 -16.37 3.84 -4.51
N PRO A 240 -17.33 3.94 -5.44
CA PRO A 240 -17.33 3.13 -6.67
C PRO A 240 -16.00 3.19 -7.42
N ASP A 241 -15.38 4.37 -7.45
CA ASP A 241 -14.10 4.63 -8.12
C ASP A 241 -12.87 4.29 -7.25
N TRP A 242 -13.06 3.67 -6.09
CA TRP A 242 -12.02 3.38 -5.09
C TRP A 242 -11.37 4.61 -4.46
N VAL A 243 -10.61 4.36 -3.40
CA VAL A 243 -9.80 5.32 -2.67
C VAL A 243 -8.40 4.75 -2.52
N TRP A 244 -7.41 5.52 -2.94
CA TRP A 244 -6.00 5.23 -2.79
C TRP A 244 -5.38 6.13 -1.73
N THR A 245 -4.52 5.55 -0.90
CA THR A 245 -3.70 6.28 0.06
C THR A 245 -2.29 5.70 0.05
N THR A 246 -1.28 6.56 0.20
CA THR A 246 0.12 6.11 0.23
C THR A 246 0.88 6.72 1.39
N PHE A 247 1.55 5.85 2.14
CA PHE A 247 2.38 6.19 3.28
C PHE A 247 3.82 5.75 3.03
N GLU A 248 4.78 6.52 3.52
CA GLU A 248 6.19 6.10 3.51
C GLU A 248 6.96 6.64 4.71
N ASN A 249 8.10 6.02 5.01
CA ASN A 249 8.99 6.52 6.05
C ASN A 249 9.82 7.71 5.54
N ARG A 250 9.86 8.80 6.29
CA ARG A 250 10.60 10.03 5.95
C ARG A 250 12.11 9.83 5.80
N ASN A 251 12.63 8.74 6.35
CA ASN A 251 14.05 8.40 6.30
C ASN A 251 14.43 7.55 5.07
N ASN A 252 13.52 7.27 4.14
CA ASN A 252 13.78 6.39 3.00
C ASN A 252 14.99 6.81 2.15
N GLY A 253 15.21 8.11 1.96
CA GLY A 253 16.36 8.63 1.20
C GLY A 253 17.72 8.33 1.84
N LYS A 254 17.77 7.90 3.10
CA LYS A 254 19.03 7.41 3.72
C LYS A 254 19.40 6.01 3.24
N TYR A 255 18.44 5.20 2.80
CA TYR A 255 18.60 3.75 2.62
C TYR A 255 18.30 3.24 1.21
N THR A 256 17.84 4.11 0.32
CA THR A 256 17.52 3.77 -1.08
C THR A 256 18.07 4.82 -2.02
N VAL A 257 18.40 4.40 -3.23
CA VAL A 257 19.05 5.24 -4.24
C VAL A 257 18.38 5.14 -5.60
N THR A 258 18.52 6.19 -6.40
CA THR A 258 18.14 6.20 -7.81
C THR A 258 19.10 5.34 -8.63
N ASN A 259 18.65 4.91 -9.81
CA ASN A 259 19.49 4.20 -10.78
C ASN A 259 20.44 5.14 -11.57
N ALA A 260 20.62 6.38 -11.11
CA ALA A 260 21.54 7.34 -11.72
C ALA A 260 23.00 6.89 -11.53
N ILE A 261 23.91 7.41 -12.36
CA ILE A 261 25.35 7.20 -12.24
C ILE A 261 26.03 8.57 -12.09
N PRO A 262 26.56 8.93 -10.90
CA PRO A 262 26.54 8.17 -9.65
C PRO A 262 25.13 8.07 -9.02
N PRO A 263 24.85 7.03 -8.21
CA PRO A 263 23.57 6.91 -7.51
C PRO A 263 23.34 8.07 -6.55
N THR A 264 22.10 8.55 -6.48
CA THR A 264 21.68 9.61 -5.55
C THR A 264 20.59 9.10 -4.61
N PRO A 265 20.42 9.68 -3.41
CA PRO A 265 19.30 9.37 -2.53
C PRO A 265 17.95 9.36 -3.24
N MET A 266 17.16 8.30 -3.05
CA MET A 266 15.79 8.24 -3.56
C MET A 266 14.89 9.10 -2.68
N THR A 267 14.29 10.14 -3.26
CA THR A 267 13.37 11.04 -2.58
C THR A 267 12.02 11.04 -3.28
N ASN A 268 10.96 11.36 -2.55
CA ASN A 268 9.64 11.55 -3.14
C ASN A 268 9.58 12.87 -3.90
N SER A 269 9.38 12.81 -5.22
CA SER A 269 9.32 14.00 -6.07
C SER A 269 8.00 14.76 -5.95
N THR A 270 6.94 14.11 -5.47
CA THR A 270 5.64 14.76 -5.23
C THR A 270 5.55 15.36 -3.83
N GLY A 271 6.15 14.68 -2.84
CA GLY A 271 6.04 15.00 -1.43
C GLY A 271 4.60 14.94 -0.89
N PRO A 272 4.40 15.12 0.42
CA PRO A 272 3.05 15.23 0.98
C PRO A 272 2.26 16.38 0.35
N THR A 273 1.03 16.09 -0.08
CA THR A 273 0.11 17.10 -0.59
C THR A 273 -0.14 18.18 0.46
N PRO A 274 -0.49 19.42 0.06
CA PRO A 274 -0.80 20.49 1.01
C PRO A 274 -1.88 20.12 2.04
N ALA A 275 -2.83 19.25 1.66
CA ALA A 275 -3.86 18.75 2.58
C ALA A 275 -3.33 17.71 3.58
N ALA A 276 -2.36 16.88 3.18
CA ALA A 276 -1.77 15.85 4.04
C ALA A 276 -0.82 16.43 5.10
N GLN A 277 -0.09 17.51 4.79
CA GLN A 277 0.91 18.12 5.68
C GLN A 277 0.42 18.46 7.11
N PRO A 278 -0.70 19.19 7.31
CA PRO A 278 -1.19 19.48 8.65
C PRO A 278 -1.70 18.22 9.39
N VAL A 279 -2.26 17.26 8.65
CA VAL A 279 -2.75 15.99 9.23
C VAL A 279 -1.57 15.12 9.65
N ASN A 280 -0.51 15.02 8.85
CA ASN A 280 0.75 14.35 9.20
C ASN A 280 1.28 14.86 10.54
N SER A 281 1.37 16.20 10.69
CA SER A 281 1.88 16.81 11.93
C SER A 281 1.05 16.41 13.16
N THR A 282 -0.28 16.35 13.01
CA THR A 282 -1.20 15.94 14.08
C THR A 282 -1.00 14.46 14.44
N PHE A 283 -1.08 13.57 13.46
CA PHE A 283 -1.05 12.13 13.71
C PHE A 283 0.33 11.64 14.15
N GLN A 284 1.41 12.23 13.63
CA GLN A 284 2.77 11.90 14.08
C GLN A 284 2.98 12.29 15.56
N ALA A 285 2.34 13.36 16.04
CA ALA A 285 2.36 13.72 17.46
C ALA A 285 1.49 12.77 18.31
N GLN A 286 0.37 12.29 17.76
CA GLN A 286 -0.57 11.41 18.45
C GLN A 286 -0.12 9.94 18.51
N TYR A 287 0.60 9.46 17.49
CA TYR A 287 1.03 8.06 17.34
C TYR A 287 2.57 7.96 17.29
N PRO A 288 3.28 7.96 18.44
CA PRO A 288 4.73 7.98 18.48
C PRO A 288 5.42 6.84 17.72
N THR A 289 4.81 5.65 17.69
CA THR A 289 5.34 4.49 16.96
C THR A 289 5.23 4.62 15.44
N LEU A 290 4.38 5.53 14.96
CA LEU A 290 4.19 5.83 13.53
C LEU A 290 4.73 7.21 13.16
N ALA A 291 5.40 7.89 14.08
CA ALA A 291 5.78 9.30 13.93
C ALA A 291 6.74 9.56 12.77
N GLN A 292 7.43 8.53 12.26
CA GLN A 292 8.35 8.62 11.12
C GLN A 292 7.71 8.24 9.78
N TYR A 293 6.45 7.81 9.77
CA TYR A 293 5.66 7.64 8.56
C TYR A 293 4.89 8.91 8.25
N GLU A 294 4.71 9.20 6.97
CA GLU A 294 3.88 10.30 6.51
C GLU A 294 2.93 9.86 5.39
N LEU A 295 1.70 10.38 5.43
CA LEU A 295 0.78 10.30 4.30
C LEU A 295 1.32 11.24 3.22
N ILE A 296 1.58 10.71 2.04
CA ILE A 296 1.89 11.54 0.88
C ILE A 296 0.59 12.15 0.36
N GLY A 297 -0.50 11.37 0.31
CA GLY A 297 -1.80 11.91 -0.05
C GLY A 297 -2.84 10.84 -0.33
N VAL A 298 -4.03 11.32 -0.70
CA VAL A 298 -5.20 10.51 -1.03
C VAL A 298 -5.61 10.79 -2.47
N GLN A 299 -5.93 9.74 -3.22
CA GLN A 299 -6.54 9.83 -4.56
C GLN A 299 -7.82 8.99 -4.59
N SER A 300 -8.97 9.62 -4.77
CA SER A 300 -10.26 8.94 -5.06
C SER A 300 -10.81 9.29 -6.44
N LYS A 301 -10.03 10.08 -7.17
CA LYS A 301 -10.17 10.56 -8.55
C LYS A 301 -8.73 10.84 -9.03
N THR A 302 -8.57 11.39 -10.22
CA THR A 302 -7.27 11.89 -10.71
C THR A 302 -6.86 13.24 -10.11
N THR A 303 -7.22 13.50 -8.85
CA THR A 303 -6.81 14.68 -8.08
C THR A 303 -6.19 14.22 -6.76
N PRO A 304 -4.92 14.60 -6.46
CA PRO A 304 -3.98 15.25 -7.39
C PRO A 304 -3.73 14.38 -8.63
N THR A 305 -3.26 14.95 -9.73
CA THR A 305 -2.93 14.17 -10.94
C THR A 305 -1.83 13.16 -10.66
N LEU A 306 -0.79 13.61 -9.95
CA LEU A 306 0.35 12.80 -9.55
C LEU A 306 0.35 12.61 -8.04
N LEU A 307 0.64 11.38 -7.61
CA LEU A 307 0.84 10.98 -6.23
C LEU A 307 1.82 9.80 -6.25
N ALA A 308 3.08 10.07 -5.97
CA ALA A 308 4.14 9.05 -6.01
C ALA A 308 4.55 8.63 -4.60
N ASN A 309 4.98 7.39 -4.45
CA ASN A 309 5.74 6.92 -3.30
C ASN A 309 7.17 6.64 -3.75
N SER A 310 8.16 7.12 -2.99
CA SER A 310 9.57 6.98 -3.34
C SER A 310 10.02 5.51 -3.45
N GLN A 311 9.29 4.60 -2.80
CA GLN A 311 9.63 3.17 -2.74
C GLN A 311 8.84 2.32 -3.75
N LEU A 312 7.60 2.71 -4.06
CA LEU A 312 6.64 1.88 -4.79
C LEU A 312 6.41 2.35 -6.24
N GLU A 313 6.77 3.60 -6.56
CA GLU A 313 6.76 4.20 -7.91
C GLU A 313 8.10 4.85 -8.29
N SER A 314 9.21 4.32 -7.77
CA SER A 314 10.51 4.99 -7.69
C SER A 314 11.05 5.52 -9.02
N ALA A 315 10.78 4.84 -10.15
CA ALA A 315 11.30 5.23 -11.47
C ALA A 315 10.27 5.96 -12.36
N PHE A 316 9.01 6.10 -11.94
CA PHE A 316 7.95 6.74 -12.72
C PHE A 316 7.16 7.76 -11.89
N GLN A 317 7.80 8.36 -10.88
CA GLN A 317 7.17 9.33 -9.99
C GLN A 317 6.52 10.51 -10.74
N SER A 318 7.10 10.95 -11.86
CA SER A 318 6.56 12.02 -12.72
C SER A 318 5.27 11.66 -13.46
N GLU A 319 4.89 10.38 -13.46
CA GLU A 319 3.71 9.84 -14.14
C GLU A 319 2.85 8.97 -13.21
N SER A 320 3.12 9.00 -11.90
CA SER A 320 2.44 8.18 -10.91
C SER A 320 1.06 8.73 -10.59
N SER A 321 0.05 8.30 -11.35
CA SER A 321 -1.35 8.50 -10.99
C SER A 321 -1.92 7.15 -10.59
N CYS A 322 -1.93 6.85 -9.29
CA CYS A 322 -2.40 5.55 -8.80
C CYS A 322 -3.82 5.26 -9.28
N PHE A 323 -4.70 6.27 -9.26
CA PHE A 323 -6.05 6.15 -9.78
C PHE A 323 -6.10 5.82 -11.28
N ALA A 324 -5.43 6.62 -12.13
CA ALA A 324 -5.49 6.42 -13.57
C ALA A 324 -4.81 5.11 -14.01
N CYS A 325 -3.66 4.77 -13.41
CA CYS A 325 -2.98 3.50 -13.64
C CYS A 325 -3.85 2.32 -13.21
N HIS A 326 -4.37 2.31 -11.98
CA HIS A 326 -5.16 1.18 -11.50
C HIS A 326 -6.48 1.01 -12.25
N GLY A 327 -7.10 2.09 -12.74
CA GLY A 327 -8.28 2.03 -13.60
C GLY A 327 -8.07 1.32 -14.95
N THR A 328 -6.82 0.99 -15.30
CA THR A 328 -6.50 0.14 -16.46
C THR A 328 -6.45 -1.37 -16.15
N ALA A 329 -6.83 -1.79 -14.94
CA ALA A 329 -6.94 -3.21 -14.61
C ALA A 329 -7.97 -3.86 -15.55
N ALA A 330 -7.51 -4.66 -16.49
CA ALA A 330 -8.39 -5.34 -17.43
C ALA A 330 -7.74 -6.60 -18.00
N TYR A 331 -8.57 -7.57 -18.38
CA TYR A 331 -8.14 -8.82 -19.01
C TYR A 331 -8.96 -9.12 -20.26
N SER A 332 -8.30 -9.63 -21.30
CA SER A 332 -8.91 -10.14 -22.51
C SER A 332 -8.46 -11.59 -22.74
N PRO A 333 -9.37 -12.53 -23.02
CA PRO A 333 -8.97 -13.88 -23.40
C PRO A 333 -8.18 -13.93 -24.71
N LYS A 334 -8.25 -12.88 -25.53
CA LYS A 334 -7.51 -12.78 -26.80
C LYS A 334 -6.20 -11.99 -26.67
N GLN A 335 -6.18 -10.95 -25.85
CA GLN A 335 -5.05 -10.00 -25.77
C GLN A 335 -4.25 -10.12 -24.46
N GLY A 336 -4.72 -10.90 -23.49
CA GLY A 336 -4.12 -11.00 -22.16
C GLY A 336 -4.48 -9.82 -21.27
N TYR A 337 -3.61 -9.49 -20.32
CA TYR A 337 -3.78 -8.31 -19.47
C TYR A 337 -3.55 -7.02 -20.25
N PHE A 338 -4.34 -6.00 -19.97
CA PHE A 338 -4.17 -4.69 -20.58
C PHE A 338 -2.77 -4.13 -20.27
N ASN A 339 -2.08 -3.70 -21.34
CA ASN A 339 -0.78 -3.07 -21.24
C ASN A 339 -0.95 -1.57 -20.92
N PHE A 340 -0.70 -1.22 -19.67
CA PHE A 340 -0.79 0.16 -19.19
C PHE A 340 0.46 0.99 -19.54
N ALA A 341 1.55 0.36 -19.98
CA ALA A 341 2.71 1.07 -20.52
C ALA A 341 2.37 1.54 -21.94
N LEU A 342 2.07 2.84 -22.08
CA LEU A 342 1.63 3.45 -23.33
C LEU A 342 2.84 3.89 -24.15
N ASN A 343 2.78 3.68 -25.46
CA ASN A 343 3.80 4.21 -26.36
C ASN A 343 3.50 5.68 -26.67
N LYS A 344 4.46 6.56 -26.40
CA LYS A 344 4.39 7.98 -26.76
C LYS A 344 5.74 8.43 -27.32
N ASP A 345 5.73 8.87 -28.58
CA ASP A 345 6.91 9.39 -29.29
C ASP A 345 8.13 8.44 -29.27
N GLY A 346 7.88 7.13 -29.29
CA GLY A 346 8.94 6.11 -29.20
C GLY A 346 9.45 5.83 -27.79
N GLY A 347 8.89 6.49 -26.77
CA GLY A 347 9.09 6.21 -25.36
C GLY A 347 7.91 5.46 -24.71
N ILE A 348 8.06 5.17 -23.42
CA ILE A 348 7.03 4.59 -22.57
C ILE A 348 6.53 5.69 -21.64
N VAL A 349 5.20 5.83 -21.54
CA VAL A 349 4.54 6.68 -20.54
C VAL A 349 3.42 5.93 -19.83
N TYR A 350 3.03 6.41 -18.66
CA TYR A 350 1.97 5.85 -17.85
C TYR A 350 0.72 6.75 -17.81
N PRO A 351 -0.49 6.18 -17.64
CA PRO A 351 -1.72 6.95 -17.55
C PRO A 351 -1.69 7.90 -16.36
N THR A 352 -1.86 9.20 -16.62
CA THR A 352 -2.06 10.24 -15.59
C THR A 352 -3.51 10.74 -15.53
N ALA A 353 -4.34 10.28 -16.47
CA ALA A 353 -5.77 10.52 -16.57
C ALA A 353 -6.48 9.22 -16.97
N PRO A 354 -7.79 9.07 -16.71
CA PRO A 354 -8.53 7.86 -17.10
C PRO A 354 -8.47 7.69 -18.62
N LEU A 355 -8.19 6.47 -19.08
CA LEU A 355 -8.21 6.13 -20.49
C LEU A 355 -9.66 5.98 -20.97
N PRO A 356 -9.97 6.34 -22.23
CA PRO A 356 -11.32 6.21 -22.76
C PRO A 356 -11.75 4.74 -22.88
N ASP A 357 -13.05 4.48 -22.77
CA ASP A 357 -13.62 3.11 -22.86
C ASP A 357 -13.27 2.41 -24.18
N THR A 358 -13.00 3.17 -25.24
CA THR A 358 -12.56 2.66 -26.54
C THR A 358 -11.24 1.88 -26.47
N ASP A 359 -10.38 2.17 -25.51
CA ASP A 359 -9.11 1.46 -25.32
C ASP A 359 -9.33 0.06 -24.74
N PHE A 360 -10.48 -0.17 -24.10
CA PHE A 360 -10.83 -1.43 -23.44
C PHE A 360 -11.73 -2.34 -24.30
N VAL A 361 -11.89 -2.05 -25.59
CA VAL A 361 -12.69 -2.91 -26.49
C VAL A 361 -12.11 -4.32 -26.53
N GLY A 362 -12.91 -5.30 -26.10
CA GLY A 362 -12.52 -6.71 -26.02
C GLY A 362 -11.80 -7.11 -24.72
N TYR A 363 -11.76 -6.21 -23.74
CA TYR A 363 -11.35 -6.49 -22.37
C TYR A 363 -12.56 -6.49 -21.43
N HIS A 364 -12.40 -7.18 -20.30
CA HIS A 364 -13.22 -7.02 -19.11
C HIS A 364 -12.40 -6.30 -18.04
N LYS A 365 -12.95 -5.24 -17.45
CA LYS A 365 -12.32 -4.54 -16.33
C LYS A 365 -12.24 -5.46 -15.13
N LEU A 366 -11.10 -5.39 -14.46
CA LEU A 366 -10.82 -6.07 -13.19
C LEU A 366 -11.01 -5.10 -12.02
N ASP A 367 -11.93 -4.14 -12.20
CA ASP A 367 -12.14 -3.02 -11.30
C ASP A 367 -10.84 -2.20 -11.14
N PHE A 368 -10.29 -2.06 -9.94
CA PHE A 368 -8.97 -1.46 -9.66
C PHE A 368 -7.94 -2.50 -9.13
N VAL A 369 -8.30 -3.79 -9.11
CA VAL A 369 -7.54 -4.84 -8.41
C VAL A 369 -6.46 -5.45 -9.31
N TRP A 370 -5.27 -4.87 -9.26
CA TRP A 370 -4.14 -5.30 -10.07
C TRP A 370 -3.49 -6.60 -9.63
N SER A 371 -3.67 -7.01 -8.37
CA SER A 371 -3.11 -8.29 -7.90
C SER A 371 -3.63 -9.48 -8.70
N LEU A 372 -4.80 -9.37 -9.33
CA LEU A 372 -5.35 -10.38 -10.24
C LEU A 372 -4.39 -10.74 -11.39
N LYS A 373 -3.48 -9.84 -11.78
CA LYS A 373 -2.42 -10.11 -12.77
C LYS A 373 -1.44 -11.20 -12.33
N ARG A 374 -1.39 -11.54 -11.04
CA ARG A 374 -0.54 -12.62 -10.49
C ARG A 374 -1.14 -14.01 -10.67
N ALA A 375 -2.40 -14.10 -11.09
CA ALA A 375 -3.06 -15.37 -11.36
C ALA A 375 -2.27 -16.21 -12.36
N GLN A 376 -2.21 -17.52 -12.11
CA GLN A 376 -1.60 -18.49 -13.01
C GLN A 376 -2.68 -19.25 -13.80
N TRP A 377 -2.29 -19.81 -14.94
CA TRP A 377 -3.15 -20.75 -15.65
C TRP A 377 -3.30 -22.04 -14.86
N GLN A 378 -4.52 -22.54 -14.80
CA GLN A 378 -4.80 -23.92 -14.46
C GLN A 378 -4.41 -24.78 -15.66
N ARG A 379 -3.38 -25.61 -15.45
CA ARG A 379 -2.84 -26.54 -16.45
C ARG A 379 -3.30 -27.96 -16.17
#